data_AF-A0A1X2INC6-F1
#
_entry.id   AF-A0A1X2INC6-F1
#
_cell.length_a   1.000
_cell.length_b   1.000
_cell.length_c   1.000
_cell.angle_alpha   90.00
_cell.angle_beta   90.00
_cell.angle_gamma   90.00
#
_symmetry.space_group_name_H-M   'P 1'
#
loop_
_entity.id
_entity.type
_entity.pdbx_description
1 polymer ?
#
loop_
_entity_poly.entity_id
_entity_poly.type
_entity_poly.pdbx_seq_one_letter_code
_entity_poly.pdbx_strand_id
1 'polypeptide(L)'
;MAQTQTRALYRQLLKEVNLQYTKVAKTDLYANEIRSIYRQNKDITDAAKIASLNQTAADVVTFMKGSRKHKELRELYSGVVMEQKLKIEKSANLVGLQLPEQYDPESPRPLDGSDREQAVADRVNKAFSNQ
;
A
#
# COMPACT_ATOMS: atom_id res chain seq x y z
N MET A 1 23.39 -31.36 4.18
CA MET A 1 22.23 -30.49 4.46
C MET A 1 22.55 -28.99 4.33
N ALA A 2 23.69 -28.50 4.83
CA ALA A 2 24.07 -27.07 4.77
C ALA A 2 24.08 -26.46 3.35
N GLN A 3 24.60 -27.18 2.34
CA GLN A 3 24.66 -26.65 0.97
C GLN A 3 23.28 -26.42 0.32
N THR A 4 22.28 -27.24 0.68
CA THR A 4 20.90 -27.07 0.19
C THR A 4 20.29 -25.78 0.75
N GLN A 5 20.53 -25.50 2.03
CA GLN A 5 20.09 -24.27 2.69
C GLN A 5 20.76 -23.04 2.08
N THR A 6 22.08 -23.05 1.88
CA THR A 6 22.81 -21.94 1.26
C THR A 6 22.27 -21.61 -0.13
N ARG A 7 21.98 -22.62 -0.96
CA ARG A 7 21.38 -22.45 -2.29
C ARG A 7 19.95 -21.91 -2.25
N ALA A 8 19.17 -22.30 -1.25
CA ALA A 8 17.81 -21.77 -1.06
C ALA A 8 17.86 -20.29 -0.66
N LEU A 9 18.69 -19.94 0.33
CA LEU A 9 18.89 -18.56 0.80
C LEU A 9 19.38 -17.65 -0.33
N TYR A 10 20.38 -18.09 -1.10
CA TYR A 10 20.89 -17.36 -2.27
C TYR A 10 19.77 -17.01 -3.26
N ARG A 11 18.91 -17.98 -3.60
CA ARG A 11 17.79 -17.77 -4.52
C ARG A 11 16.76 -16.81 -3.96
N GLN A 12 16.45 -16.90 -2.66
CA GLN A 12 15.53 -15.97 -2.01
C GLN A 12 16.07 -14.55 -2.00
N LEU A 13 17.36 -14.38 -1.70
CA LEU A 13 18.03 -13.09 -1.63
C LEU A 13 18.08 -12.42 -3.01
N LEU A 14 18.44 -13.17 -4.06
CA LEU A 14 18.35 -12.68 -5.44
C LEU A 14 16.92 -12.33 -5.87
N LYS A 15 15.92 -13.10 -5.45
CA LYS A 15 14.51 -12.81 -5.78
C LYS A 15 14.07 -11.48 -5.16
N GLU A 16 14.36 -11.26 -3.88
CA GLU A 16 14.00 -10.01 -3.19
C GLU A 16 14.78 -8.81 -3.76
N VAL A 17 16.07 -8.96 -4.05
CA VAL A 17 16.85 -7.86 -4.67
C VAL A 17 16.33 -7.51 -6.06
N ASN A 18 16.03 -8.53 -6.87
CA ASN A 18 15.48 -8.28 -8.19
C ASN A 18 14.13 -7.59 -8.15
N LEU A 19 13.28 -7.96 -7.18
CA LEU A 19 11.97 -7.36 -7.02
C LEU A 19 12.05 -5.91 -6.56
N GLN A 20 12.92 -5.61 -5.59
CA GLN A 20 12.95 -4.30 -4.91
C GLN A 20 13.89 -3.28 -5.56
N TYR A 21 15.03 -3.74 -6.11
CA TYR A 21 16.10 -2.86 -6.59
C TYR A 21 16.33 -2.98 -8.09
N THR A 22 16.52 -4.18 -8.63
CA THR A 22 16.87 -4.36 -10.05
C THR A 22 15.74 -3.93 -10.99
N LYS A 23 14.50 -4.38 -10.73
CA LYS A 23 13.35 -4.02 -11.57
C LYS A 23 12.96 -2.55 -11.44
N VAL A 24 13.14 -1.97 -10.25
CA VAL A 24 12.76 -0.58 -9.98
C VAL A 24 13.80 0.40 -10.53
N ALA A 25 15.10 0.14 -10.27
CA ALA A 25 16.21 1.00 -10.69
C ALA A 25 16.82 0.63 -12.06
N LYS A 26 16.29 -0.40 -12.74
CA LYS A 26 16.78 -0.93 -14.04
C LYS A 26 18.29 -1.20 -14.05
N THR A 27 18.84 -1.66 -12.93
CA THR A 27 20.28 -1.81 -12.74
C THR A 27 20.62 -3.15 -12.11
N ASP A 28 21.53 -3.92 -12.72
CA ASP A 28 21.94 -5.25 -12.26
C ASP A 28 23.03 -5.26 -11.17
N LEU A 29 23.48 -4.08 -10.75
CA LEU A 29 24.59 -3.90 -9.81
C LEU A 29 24.40 -4.72 -8.53
N TYR A 30 23.25 -4.59 -7.87
CA TYR A 30 22.98 -5.29 -6.61
C TYR A 30 22.93 -6.82 -6.76
N ALA A 31 22.39 -7.31 -7.88
CA ALA A 31 22.40 -8.74 -8.17
C ALA A 31 23.82 -9.26 -8.44
N ASN A 32 24.67 -8.45 -9.10
CA ASN A 32 26.06 -8.77 -9.35
C ASN A 32 26.91 -8.77 -8.07
N GLU A 33 26.67 -7.84 -7.15
CA GLU A 33 27.33 -7.84 -5.83
C GLU A 33 27.03 -9.12 -5.05
N ILE A 34 25.76 -9.56 -5.01
CA ILE A 34 25.39 -10.81 -4.34
C ILE A 34 26.07 -12.01 -4.99
N ARG A 35 26.11 -12.06 -6.34
CA ARG A 35 26.84 -13.10 -7.06
C ARG A 35 28.33 -13.09 -6.71
N SER A 36 28.93 -11.92 -6.60
CA SER A 36 30.34 -11.73 -6.24
C SER A 36 30.63 -12.28 -4.84
N ILE A 37 29.83 -11.89 -3.84
CA ILE A 37 29.98 -12.34 -2.45
C ILE A 37 29.88 -13.87 -2.35
N TYR A 38 28.87 -14.49 -3.00
CA TYR A 38 28.73 -15.95 -2.98
C TYR A 38 29.85 -16.68 -3.73
N ARG A 39 30.42 -16.07 -4.78
CA ARG A 39 31.59 -16.62 -5.48
C ARG A 39 32.86 -16.53 -4.63
N GLN A 40 33.09 -15.40 -3.96
CA GLN A 40 34.25 -15.20 -3.08
C GLN A 40 34.26 -16.18 -1.89
N ASN A 41 33.07 -16.56 -1.41
CA ASN A 41 32.92 -17.48 -0.28
C ASN A 41 32.68 -18.94 -0.69
N LYS A 42 32.86 -19.29 -1.97
CA LYS A 42 32.56 -20.63 -2.52
C LYS A 42 33.45 -21.72 -1.94
N ASP A 43 34.73 -21.42 -1.75
CA ASP A 43 35.75 -22.41 -1.38
C ASP A 43 35.96 -22.52 0.14
N ILE A 44 35.08 -21.90 0.93
CA ILE A 44 35.09 -22.04 2.39
C ILE A 44 34.66 -23.46 2.76
N THR A 45 35.51 -24.14 3.53
CA THR A 45 35.29 -25.51 4.01
C THR A 45 34.91 -25.57 5.49
N ASP A 46 35.14 -24.49 6.24
CA ASP A 46 34.81 -24.40 7.66
C ASP A 46 33.29 -24.31 7.89
N ALA A 47 32.74 -25.32 8.59
CA ALA A 47 31.32 -25.42 8.90
C ALA A 47 30.80 -24.27 9.77
N ALA A 48 31.60 -23.77 10.72
CA ALA A 48 31.20 -22.67 11.60
C ALA A 48 31.04 -21.36 10.82
N LYS A 49 32.00 -21.09 9.92
CA LYS A 49 31.95 -19.93 9.02
C LYS A 49 30.81 -20.01 8.00
N ILE A 50 30.53 -21.20 7.46
CA ILE A 50 29.37 -21.40 6.57
C ILE A 50 28.06 -21.12 7.32
N ALA A 51 27.95 -21.59 8.57
CA ALA A 51 26.77 -21.36 9.38
C ALA A 51 26.57 -19.86 9.68
N SER A 52 27.62 -19.12 10.02
CA SER A 52 27.51 -17.68 10.27
C SER A 52 27.10 -16.91 9.01
N LEU A 53 27.69 -17.23 7.85
CA LEU A 53 27.33 -16.60 6.57
C LEU A 53 25.88 -16.90 6.16
N ASN A 54 25.43 -18.14 6.38
CA ASN A 54 24.04 -18.51 6.14
C ASN A 54 23.08 -17.76 7.08
N GLN A 55 23.47 -17.56 8.34
CA GLN A 55 22.67 -16.78 9.28
C GLN A 55 22.57 -15.33 8.83
N THR A 56 23.68 -14.69 8.47
CA THR A 56 23.68 -13.32 7.94
C THR A 56 22.81 -13.21 6.68
N ALA A 57 22.89 -14.17 5.76
CA ALA A 57 22.04 -14.19 4.57
C ALA A 57 20.55 -14.31 4.93
N ALA A 58 20.20 -15.12 5.93
CA ALA A 58 18.82 -15.25 6.42
C ALA A 58 18.30 -13.96 7.08
N ASP A 59 19.14 -13.28 7.86
CA ASP A 59 18.80 -12.01 8.50
C ASP A 59 18.53 -10.93 7.45
N VAL A 60 19.39 -10.84 6.43
CA VAL A 60 19.22 -9.91 5.30
C VAL A 60 17.92 -10.20 4.54
N VAL A 61 17.65 -11.47 4.22
CA VAL A 61 16.39 -11.86 3.55
C VAL A 61 15.18 -11.47 4.39
N THR A 62 15.24 -11.68 5.70
CA THR A 62 14.17 -11.34 6.64
C THR A 62 13.95 -9.83 6.68
N PHE A 63 15.02 -9.05 6.79
CA PHE A 63 14.98 -7.59 6.73
C PHE A 63 14.36 -7.09 5.43
N MET A 64 14.80 -7.61 4.28
CA MET A 64 14.27 -7.20 2.98
C MET A 64 12.79 -7.51 2.81
N LYS A 65 12.35 -8.69 3.24
CA LYS A 65 10.92 -9.06 3.23
C LYS A 65 10.11 -8.17 4.17
N GLY A 66 10.63 -7.91 5.37
CA GLY A 66 10.03 -7.03 6.36
C GLY A 66 9.88 -5.60 5.83
N SER A 67 10.94 -5.04 5.24
CA SER A 67 10.94 -3.70 4.63
C SER A 67 9.90 -3.59 3.51
N ARG A 68 9.85 -4.57 2.59
CA ARG A 68 8.84 -4.62 1.53
C ARG A 68 7.44 -4.71 2.10
N LYS A 69 7.20 -5.63 3.05
CA LYS A 69 5.87 -5.80 3.65
C LYS A 69 5.44 -4.57 4.42
N HIS A 70 6.36 -3.94 5.14
CA HIS A 70 6.10 -2.67 5.83
C HIS A 70 5.72 -1.57 4.83
N LYS A 71 6.42 -1.46 3.70
CA LYS A 71 6.05 -0.53 2.62
C LYS A 71 4.65 -0.83 2.06
N GLU A 72 4.36 -2.09 1.75
CA GLU A 72 3.02 -2.51 1.27
C GLU A 72 1.92 -2.19 2.29
N LEU A 73 2.14 -2.49 3.57
CA LEU A 73 1.19 -2.20 4.64
C LEU A 73 1.03 -0.71 4.85
N ARG A 74 2.12 0.06 4.76
CA ARG A 74 2.06 1.52 4.80
C ARG A 74 1.25 2.05 3.62
N GLU A 75 1.42 1.55 2.40
CA GLU A 75 0.61 1.97 1.26
C GLU A 75 -0.87 1.61 1.45
N LEU A 76 -1.17 0.40 1.97
CA LEU A 76 -2.55 -0.06 2.18
C LEU A 76 -3.26 0.65 3.33
N TYR A 77 -2.54 0.95 4.42
CA TYR A 77 -3.10 1.42 5.69
C TYR A 77 -2.65 2.81 6.09
N SER A 78 -1.80 3.51 5.31
CA SER A 78 -1.57 4.93 5.54
C SER A 78 -2.82 5.72 5.17
N GLY A 79 -3.78 5.73 6.09
CA GLY A 79 -4.93 6.63 6.14
C GLY A 79 -4.54 8.10 6.36
N VAL A 80 -3.33 8.50 5.93
CA VAL A 80 -2.87 9.88 5.82
C VAL A 80 -3.42 10.52 4.53
N VAL A 81 -3.88 9.70 3.55
CA VAL A 81 -4.72 10.15 2.43
C VAL A 81 -6.10 9.48 2.47
N MET A 82 -6.64 9.21 3.65
CA MET A 82 -8.08 9.45 3.79
C MET A 82 -8.15 10.98 3.87
N GLU A 83 -8.37 11.63 2.71
CA GLU A 83 -8.61 13.07 2.66
C GLU A 83 -9.54 13.42 3.82
N GLN A 84 -9.20 14.44 4.62
CA GLN A 84 -10.02 14.85 5.77
C GLN A 84 -11.51 14.92 5.40
N LYS A 85 -11.80 15.33 4.17
CA LYS A 85 -13.12 15.30 3.53
C LYS A 85 -13.86 13.96 3.67
N LEU A 86 -13.20 12.83 3.40
CA LEU A 86 -13.81 11.49 3.44
C LEU A 86 -14.02 10.99 4.88
N LYS A 87 -13.20 11.46 5.83
CA LYS A 87 -13.44 11.23 7.26
C LYS A 87 -14.65 12.04 7.73
N ILE A 88 -14.70 13.34 7.39
CA ILE A 88 -15.79 14.24 7.76
C ILE A 88 -17.11 13.74 7.15
N GLU A 89 -17.11 13.35 5.88
CA GLU A 89 -18.26 12.80 5.18
C GLU A 89 -18.79 11.52 5.83
N LYS A 90 -17.90 10.58 6.18
CA LYS A 90 -18.31 9.35 6.89
C LYS A 90 -18.88 9.65 8.27
N SER A 91 -18.29 10.57 9.02
CA SER A 91 -18.82 10.95 10.33
C SER A 91 -20.12 11.77 10.27
N ALA A 92 -20.28 12.62 9.26
CA ALA A 92 -21.50 13.40 9.05
C ALA A 92 -22.68 12.48 8.66
N ASN A 93 -22.44 11.51 7.78
CA ASN A 93 -23.45 10.54 7.35
C ASN A 93 -23.92 9.60 8.48
N LEU A 94 -23.12 9.36 9.52
CA LEU A 94 -23.55 8.55 10.68
C LEU A 94 -24.60 9.23 11.56
N VAL A 95 -24.65 10.56 11.53
CA VAL A 95 -25.62 11.38 12.29
C VAL A 95 -26.68 12.01 11.38
N GLY A 96 -26.72 11.62 10.10
CA GLY A 96 -27.67 12.16 9.12
C GLY A 96 -27.42 13.62 8.73
N LEU A 97 -26.23 14.17 9.00
CA LEU A 97 -25.87 15.54 8.65
C LEU A 97 -25.13 15.57 7.30
N GLN A 98 -25.46 16.54 6.45
CA GLN A 98 -24.78 16.78 5.17
C GLN A 98 -23.75 17.90 5.34
N LEU A 99 -22.61 17.80 4.66
CA LEU A 99 -21.65 18.92 4.61
C LEU A 99 -22.28 20.12 3.88
N PRO A 100 -21.97 21.37 4.30
CA PRO A 100 -22.39 22.56 3.58
C PRO A 100 -21.88 22.54 2.13
N GLU A 101 -22.77 22.79 1.15
CA GLU A 101 -22.37 22.93 -0.25
C GLU A 101 -21.50 24.18 -0.42
N GLN A 102 -20.38 24.05 -1.14
CA GLN A 102 -19.55 25.21 -1.47
C GLN A 102 -20.28 26.05 -2.52
N TYR A 103 -20.42 27.35 -2.23
CA TYR A 103 -21.07 28.30 -3.13
C TYR A 103 -20.32 28.39 -4.46
N ASP A 104 -21.03 28.12 -5.55
CA ASP A 104 -20.54 28.29 -6.92
C ASP A 104 -21.07 29.62 -7.51
N PRO A 105 -20.21 30.60 -7.78
CA PRO A 105 -20.63 31.90 -8.30
C PRO A 105 -21.18 31.84 -9.74
N GLU A 106 -20.88 30.80 -10.52
CA GLU A 106 -21.39 30.62 -11.89
C GLU A 106 -22.79 29.98 -11.92
N SER A 107 -23.20 29.35 -10.83
CA SER A 107 -24.55 28.78 -10.66
C SER A 107 -25.06 29.07 -9.25
N PRO A 108 -25.53 30.31 -9.00
CA PRO A 108 -26.03 30.69 -7.69
C PRO A 108 -27.30 29.90 -7.38
N ARG A 109 -27.15 28.81 -6.61
CA ARG A 109 -28.28 28.09 -6.02
C ARG A 109 -28.71 28.79 -4.74
N PRO A 110 -30.03 28.97 -4.50
CA PRO A 110 -30.51 29.46 -3.21
C PRO A 110 -30.02 28.52 -2.09
N LEU A 111 -29.36 29.07 -1.07
CA LEU A 111 -28.86 28.33 0.10
C LEU A 111 -29.99 27.88 1.07
N ASP A 112 -31.22 28.23 0.75
CA ASP A 112 -32.42 27.83 1.46
C ASP A 112 -33.00 26.59 0.75
N GLY A 113 -33.19 25.51 1.50
CA GLY A 113 -33.74 24.21 1.05
C GLY A 113 -35.13 24.24 0.40
N SER A 114 -35.65 25.41 0.04
CA SER A 114 -36.80 25.67 -0.84
C SER A 114 -36.93 24.74 -2.06
N ASP A 115 -35.83 24.39 -2.74
CA ASP A 115 -35.86 23.44 -3.87
C ASP A 115 -36.30 22.02 -3.45
N ARG A 116 -35.99 21.61 -2.22
CA ARG A 116 -36.41 20.31 -1.66
C ARG A 116 -37.87 20.35 -1.21
N GLU A 117 -38.35 21.47 -0.67
CA GLU A 117 -39.77 21.60 -0.31
C GLU A 117 -40.67 21.54 -1.54
N GLN A 118 -40.27 22.18 -2.64
CA GLN A 118 -40.98 22.07 -3.92
C GLN A 118 -40.92 20.65 -4.49
N ALA A 119 -39.76 19.98 -4.45
CA ALA A 119 -39.64 18.60 -4.92
C ALA A 119 -40.43 17.59 -4.06
N VAL A 120 -40.60 17.85 -2.76
CA VAL A 120 -41.44 17.03 -1.86
C VAL A 120 -42.93 17.31 -2.11
N ALA A 121 -43.31 18.58 -2.28
CA ALA A 121 -44.68 18.97 -2.62
C ALA A 121 -45.13 18.36 -3.95
N ASP A 122 -44.27 18.37 -4.96
CA ASP A 122 -44.57 17.77 -6.28
C ASP A 122 -44.75 16.25 -6.20
N ARG A 123 -43.97 15.55 -5.36
CA ARG A 123 -44.13 14.10 -5.14
C ARG A 123 -45.42 13.78 -4.41
N VAL A 124 -45.79 14.57 -3.41
CA VAL A 124 -47.03 14.43 -2.65
C VAL A 124 -48.23 14.64 -3.58
N ASN A 125 -48.25 15.74 -4.34
CA ASN A 125 -49.34 16.03 -5.27
C ASN A 125 -49.50 14.94 -6.33
N LYS A 126 -48.40 14.40 -6.86
CA LYS A 126 -48.43 13.28 -7.82
C LYS A 126 -48.96 11.97 -7.23
N ALA A 127 -48.75 11.73 -5.93
CA ALA A 127 -49.25 10.54 -5.25
C ALA A 127 -50.76 10.62 -4.96
N PHE A 128 -51.29 11.84 -4.73
CA PHE A 128 -52.69 12.06 -4.40
C PHE A 128 -53.57 12.46 -5.61
N SER A 129 -52.99 12.77 -6.77
CA SER A 129 -53.74 13.08 -8.00
C SER A 129 -54.18 11.86 -8.82
N ASN A 130 -53.82 10.64 -8.39
CA ASN A 130 -54.11 9.38 -9.09
C ASN A 130 -55.16 8.50 -8.36
N GLN A 131 -56.03 9.11 -7.53
CA GLN A 131 -57.23 8.45 -6.97
C GLN A 131 -58.51 8.92 -7.65
#